data_AF-A0A559RNI3-F1
#
_entry.id   AF-A0A559RNI3-F1
#
_cell.length_a   1.000
_cell.length_b   1.000
_cell.length_c   1.000
_cell.angle_alpha   90.00
_cell.angle_beta   90.00
_cell.angle_gamma   90.00
#
_symmetry.space_group_name_H-M   'P 1'
#
loop_
_entity.id
_entity.type
_entity.pdbx_description
1 polymer ?
#
loop_
_entity_poly.entity_id
_entity_poly.type
_entity_poly.pdbx_seq_one_letter_code
_entity_poly.pdbx_strand_id
1 'polypeptide(L)'
;MLYGAGKEFIDASRQLGSFFRPEIIVPVLLMLILSTWLIGSGLSREKLKFKSLAFLKYFGISFVIFAIVAFFSLSSYVVPKNFVTINGLKIPLGKCIDGNVRVIPNEEERKEYCECYVEKITNDPELKAKYQLKLEGDKANDVFKEIQSSPKFLELGIDECLNSVSMKWTDNVAKSMKENWIKELTGTEFETTNNINEYCDCLIDAYREYPMNKIMTDKFLESQEAIGIDEKCTELSRK
;
A
#
# COMPACT_ATOMS: atom_id res chain seq x y z
N MET A 1 8.95 -2.05 26.17
CA MET A 1 7.53 -2.43 26.11
C MET A 1 6.67 -1.27 25.60
N LEU A 2 6.58 -0.16 26.35
CA LEU A 2 5.82 1.05 25.94
C LEU A 2 6.29 1.65 24.60
N TYR A 3 7.60 1.66 24.33
CA TYR A 3 8.14 2.14 23.06
C TYR A 3 7.65 1.31 21.86
N GLY A 4 7.75 -0.02 21.94
CA GLY A 4 7.27 -0.93 20.90
C GLY A 4 5.75 -0.84 20.71
N ALA A 5 4.99 -0.77 21.81
CA ALA A 5 3.53 -0.61 21.75
C ALA A 5 3.11 0.70 21.07
N GLY A 6 3.83 1.80 21.31
CA GLY A 6 3.58 3.08 20.64
C GLY A 6 3.82 3.02 19.14
N LYS A 7 4.86 2.30 18.68
CA LYS A 7 5.15 2.12 17.26
C LYS A 7 4.09 1.24 16.57
N GLU A 8 3.81 0.06 17.15
CA GLU A 8 2.81 -0.88 16.64
C GLU A 8 1.41 -0.27 16.59
N PHE A 9 1.02 0.55 17.57
CA PHE A 9 -0.24 1.28 17.56
C PHE A 9 -0.39 2.16 16.30
N ILE A 10 0.66 2.91 15.95
CA ILE A 10 0.67 3.79 14.78
C ILE A 10 0.65 2.99 13.48
N ASP A 11 1.44 1.92 13.39
CA ASP A 11 1.50 1.07 12.19
C ASP A 11 0.16 0.35 11.96
N ALA A 12 -0.45 -0.25 12.99
CA ALA A 12 -1.75 -0.92 12.90
C ALA A 12 -2.92 0.04 12.61
N SER A 13 -2.93 1.23 13.23
CA SER A 13 -3.95 2.26 12.96
C SER A 13 -3.96 2.72 11.52
N ARG A 14 -2.78 2.75 10.88
CA ARG A 14 -2.66 3.11 9.47
C ARG A 14 -3.06 1.99 8.53
N GLN A 15 -2.66 0.74 8.81
CA GLN A 15 -3.09 -0.41 8.00
C GLN A 15 -4.61 -0.57 7.99
N LEU A 16 -5.26 -0.27 9.12
CA LEU A 16 -6.70 -0.40 9.29
C LEU A 16 -7.48 0.90 8.99
N GLY A 17 -6.78 1.99 8.65
CA GLY A 17 -7.38 3.27 8.29
C GLY A 17 -8.13 3.98 9.43
N SER A 18 -7.95 3.56 10.68
CA SER A 18 -8.63 4.16 11.83
C SER A 18 -7.87 3.92 13.12
N PHE A 19 -7.71 4.99 13.90
CA PHE A 19 -7.06 4.99 15.22
C PHE A 19 -7.99 4.53 16.35
N PHE A 20 -9.29 4.41 16.06
CA PHE A 20 -10.33 4.16 17.07
C PHE A 20 -10.91 2.75 17.00
N ARG A 21 -10.28 1.86 16.23
CA ARG A 21 -10.75 0.49 16.11
C ARG A 21 -10.51 -0.30 17.40
N PRO A 22 -11.52 -1.01 17.93
CA PRO A 22 -11.38 -1.82 19.14
C PRO A 22 -10.23 -2.83 19.04
N GLU A 23 -9.98 -3.38 17.86
CA GLU A 23 -8.91 -4.34 17.58
C GLU A 23 -7.50 -3.78 17.84
N ILE A 24 -7.34 -2.45 17.83
CA ILE A 24 -6.09 -1.75 18.10
C ILE A 24 -6.05 -1.25 19.54
N ILE A 25 -7.17 -0.68 20.01
CA ILE A 25 -7.26 -0.09 21.34
C ILE A 25 -7.09 -1.14 22.43
N VAL A 26 -7.73 -2.31 22.29
CA VAL A 26 -7.74 -3.35 23.33
C VAL A 26 -6.33 -3.90 23.61
N PRO A 27 -5.51 -4.30 22.61
CA PRO A 27 -4.13 -4.74 22.85
C PRO A 27 -3.24 -3.65 23.48
N VAL A 28 -3.40 -2.40 23.07
CA VAL A 28 -2.63 -1.27 23.62
C VAL A 28 -2.98 -1.02 25.09
N LEU A 29 -4.27 -1.03 25.43
CA LEU A 29 -4.72 -0.90 26.83
C LEU A 29 -4.20 -2.05 27.70
N LEU A 30 -4.25 -3.29 27.21
CA LEU A 30 -3.68 -4.44 27.91
C LEU A 30 -2.17 -4.26 28.15
N MET A 31 -1.43 -3.79 27.13
CA MET A 31 0.01 -3.50 27.27
C MET A 31 0.31 -2.37 28.26
N LEU A 32 -0.52 -1.32 28.31
CA LEU A 32 -0.40 -0.24 29.28
C LEU A 32 -0.67 -0.74 30.71
N ILE A 33 -1.68 -1.58 30.90
CA ILE A 33 -2.00 -2.18 32.20
C ILE A 33 -0.87 -3.10 32.67
N LEU A 34 -0.34 -3.97 31.78
CA LEU A 34 0.78 -4.84 32.09
C LEU A 34 2.05 -4.05 32.41
N SER A 35 2.36 -3.00 31.63
CA SER A 35 3.52 -2.13 31.88
C SER A 35 3.39 -1.39 33.22
N THR A 36 2.18 -0.90 33.53
CA THR A 36 1.86 -0.25 34.81
C THR A 36 2.06 -1.21 35.98
N TRP A 37 1.58 -2.44 35.83
CA TRP A 37 1.72 -3.48 36.86
C TRP A 37 3.18 -3.86 37.08
N LEU A 38 3.98 -4.03 36.01
CA LEU A 38 5.41 -4.33 36.08
C LEU A 38 6.22 -3.19 36.73
N ILE A 39 5.93 -1.94 36.39
CA ILE A 39 6.58 -0.77 37.00
C ILE A 39 6.22 -0.69 38.49
N GLY A 40 4.94 -0.89 38.83
CA GLY A 40 4.46 -0.85 40.20
C GLY A 40 5.02 -1.98 41.09
N SER A 41 5.15 -3.20 40.54
CA SER A 41 5.69 -4.36 41.27
C SER A 41 7.22 -4.33 41.37
N GLY A 42 7.93 -3.80 40.37
CA GLY A 42 9.39 -3.70 40.35
C GLY A 42 9.97 -2.62 41.26
N LEU A 43 9.26 -1.50 41.45
CA LEU A 43 9.76 -0.35 42.22
C LEU A 43 9.40 -0.37 43.72
N SER A 44 8.50 -1.26 44.16
CA SER A 44 8.00 -1.27 45.54
C SER A 44 8.04 -2.67 46.16
N ARG A 45 9.23 -3.08 46.64
CA ARG A 45 9.41 -4.36 47.37
C ARG A 45 8.55 -4.51 48.63
N GLU A 46 8.02 -3.42 49.21
CA GLU A 46 7.29 -3.44 50.48
C GLU A 46 5.75 -3.31 50.38
N LYS A 47 5.14 -3.15 49.20
CA LYS A 47 3.69 -2.92 49.10
C LYS A 47 3.02 -3.68 47.95
N LEU A 48 2.79 -4.97 48.18
CA LEU A 48 1.85 -5.80 47.41
C LEU A 48 0.37 -5.37 47.54
N LYS A 49 0.06 -4.38 48.40
CA LYS A 49 -1.25 -3.73 48.43
C LYS A 49 -1.26 -2.57 47.45
N PHE A 50 -1.62 -2.83 46.21
CA PHE A 50 -1.96 -1.78 45.23
C PHE A 50 -3.12 -0.94 45.77
N LYS A 51 -2.82 0.16 46.48
CA LYS A 51 -3.81 1.21 46.72
C LYS A 51 -4.11 1.85 45.36
N SER A 52 -5.39 2.05 45.01
CA SER A 52 -5.81 2.53 43.68
C SER A 52 -5.08 3.81 43.24
N LEU A 53 -4.75 4.68 44.19
CA LEU A 53 -3.97 5.91 43.97
C LEU A 53 -2.53 5.67 43.46
N ALA A 54 -1.86 4.62 43.95
CA ALA A 54 -0.52 4.27 43.49
C ALA A 54 -0.55 3.67 42.08
N PHE A 55 -1.57 2.83 41.79
CA PHE A 55 -1.80 2.32 40.44
C PHE A 55 -2.05 3.45 39.44
N LEU A 56 -2.93 4.40 39.80
CA LEU A 56 -3.27 5.54 38.95
C LEU A 56 -2.04 6.40 38.61
N LYS A 57 -1.13 6.59 39.57
CA LYS A 57 0.14 7.30 39.35
C LYS A 57 1.02 6.60 38.31
N TYR A 58 1.23 5.28 38.44
CA TYR A 58 2.06 4.53 37.50
C TYR A 58 1.39 4.35 36.13
N PHE A 59 0.06 4.27 36.10
CA PHE A 59 -0.71 4.27 34.86
C PHE A 59 -0.56 5.59 34.11
N GLY A 60 -0.66 6.72 34.82
CA GLY A 60 -0.43 8.05 34.24
C GLY A 60 0.96 8.19 33.64
N ILE A 61 2.00 7.75 34.34
CA ILE A 61 3.39 7.76 33.82
C ILE A 61 3.50 6.89 32.56
N SER A 62 2.94 5.68 32.57
CA SER A 62 2.99 4.75 31.43
C SER A 62 2.24 5.30 30.22
N PHE A 63 1.08 5.92 30.44
CA PHE A 63 0.29 6.57 29.41
C PHE A 63 1.02 7.77 28.79
N VAL A 64 1.65 8.63 29.60
CA VAL A 64 2.43 9.77 29.10
C VAL A 64 3.61 9.31 28.26
N ILE A 65 4.36 8.30 28.71
CA ILE A 65 5.47 7.74 27.92
C ILE A 65 4.97 7.17 26.59
N PHE A 66 3.86 6.42 26.62
CA PHE A 66 3.23 5.91 25.40
C PHE A 66 2.80 7.03 24.46
N ALA A 67 2.13 8.07 24.97
CA ALA A 67 1.65 9.20 24.18
C ALA A 67 2.81 9.97 23.53
N ILE A 68 3.90 10.19 24.27
CA ILE A 68 5.13 10.82 23.75
C ILE A 68 5.72 9.98 22.62
N VAL A 69 5.87 8.67 22.81
CA VAL A 69 6.41 7.78 21.77
C VAL A 69 5.49 7.73 20.55
N ALA A 70 4.18 7.61 20.75
CA ALA A 70 3.21 7.60 19.66
C ALA A 70 3.26 8.91 18.87
N PHE A 71 3.38 10.05 19.55
CA PHE A 71 3.54 11.37 18.94
C PHE A 71 4.84 11.45 18.12
N PHE A 72 5.99 11.13 18.70
CA PHE A 72 7.27 11.15 17.98
C PHE A 72 7.31 10.16 16.81
N SER A 73 6.71 8.97 16.98
CA SER A 73 6.57 7.98 15.92
C SER A 73 5.74 8.56 14.77
N LEU A 74 4.56 9.10 15.08
CA LEU A 74 3.70 9.76 14.10
C LEU A 74 4.44 10.89 13.36
N SER A 75 5.16 11.76 14.09
CA SER A 75 5.96 12.84 13.50
C SER A 75 7.11 12.34 12.63
N SER A 76 7.82 11.27 13.03
CA SER A 76 8.92 10.69 12.26
C SER A 76 8.49 10.06 10.93
N TYR A 77 7.21 9.71 10.81
CA TYR A 77 6.58 9.27 9.56
C TYR A 77 6.03 10.42 8.71
N VAL A 78 5.84 11.62 9.27
CA VAL A 78 5.43 12.83 8.52
C VAL A 78 6.64 13.48 7.86
N VAL A 79 7.85 13.24 8.39
CA VAL A 79 9.09 13.71 7.73
C VAL A 79 9.27 12.92 6.43
N PRO A 80 9.25 13.58 5.27
CA PRO A 80 9.45 12.91 3.99
C PRO A 80 10.83 12.26 3.96
N LYS A 81 10.91 11.06 3.38
CA LYS A 81 12.15 10.28 3.25
C LYS A 81 12.46 10.05 1.78
N ASN A 82 13.69 9.66 1.49
CA ASN A 82 14.17 9.34 0.13
C ASN A 82 13.99 10.53 -0.84
N PHE A 83 14.66 11.64 -0.54
CA PHE A 83 14.71 12.78 -1.45
C PHE A 83 15.61 12.47 -2.64
N VAL A 84 15.06 12.62 -3.84
CA VAL A 84 15.79 12.47 -5.10
C VAL A 84 15.70 13.78 -5.88
N THR A 85 16.76 14.12 -6.62
CA THR A 85 16.77 15.30 -7.48
C THR A 85 16.47 14.86 -8.91
N ILE A 86 15.32 15.25 -9.44
CA ILE A 86 14.87 14.90 -10.79
C ILE A 86 14.52 16.19 -11.51
N ASN A 87 15.16 16.44 -12.66
CA ASN A 87 14.95 17.64 -13.47
C ASN A 87 15.06 18.95 -12.67
N GLY A 88 15.94 19.00 -11.67
CA GLY A 88 16.16 20.17 -10.81
C GLY A 88 15.15 20.36 -9.69
N LEU A 89 14.20 19.44 -9.48
CA LEU A 89 13.27 19.43 -8.36
C LEU A 89 13.74 18.44 -7.29
N LYS A 90 13.62 18.81 -6.01
CA LYS A 90 13.96 17.93 -4.88
C LYS A 90 12.69 17.26 -4.34
N ILE A 91 12.49 16.00 -4.72
CA ILE A 91 11.21 15.31 -4.55
C ILE A 91 11.39 14.16 -3.54
N PRO A 92 10.61 14.12 -2.45
CA PRO A 92 10.58 12.97 -1.56
C PRO A 92 9.75 11.83 -2.17
N LEU A 93 10.39 10.68 -2.39
CA LEU A 93 9.75 9.51 -3.00
C LEU A 93 9.35 8.45 -1.97
N GLY A 94 9.61 8.64 -0.68
CA GLY A 94 9.35 7.64 0.37
C GLY A 94 7.94 7.06 0.34
N LYS A 95 6.91 7.91 0.23
CA LYS A 95 5.51 7.44 0.14
C LYS A 95 5.19 6.63 -1.12
N CYS A 96 5.87 6.93 -2.24
CA CYS A 96 5.71 6.15 -3.46
C CYS A 96 6.39 4.78 -3.31
N ILE A 97 7.62 4.76 -2.79
CA ILE A 97 8.39 3.53 -2.59
C ILE A 97 7.65 2.62 -1.60
N ASP A 98 7.20 3.13 -0.46
CA ASP A 98 6.50 2.32 0.54
C ASP A 98 5.11 1.88 0.04
N GLY A 99 4.44 2.73 -0.75
CA GLY A 99 3.10 2.47 -1.28
C GLY A 99 3.06 1.32 -2.30
N ASN A 100 4.15 1.07 -3.02
CA ASN A 100 4.22 0.06 -4.07
C ASN A 100 4.73 -1.31 -3.60
N VAL A 101 5.00 -1.50 -2.30
CA VAL A 101 5.56 -2.76 -1.74
C VAL A 101 4.77 -4.02 -2.10
N ARG A 102 3.45 -3.90 -2.30
CA ARG A 102 2.58 -5.04 -2.65
C ARG A 102 2.69 -5.46 -4.11
N VAL A 103 3.06 -4.54 -5.00
CA VAL A 103 3.12 -4.75 -6.44
C VAL A 103 4.55 -5.05 -6.89
N ILE A 104 5.53 -4.34 -6.31
CA ILE A 104 6.94 -4.44 -6.65
C ILE A 104 7.70 -4.80 -5.36
N PRO A 105 8.06 -6.09 -5.14
CA PRO A 105 8.65 -6.52 -3.86
C PRO A 105 10.06 -5.98 -3.60
N ASN A 106 10.85 -5.69 -4.63
CA ASN A 106 12.20 -5.16 -4.50
C ASN A 106 12.19 -3.65 -4.26
N GLU A 107 13.00 -3.15 -3.32
CA GLU A 107 13.05 -1.73 -2.97
C GLU A 107 13.72 -0.85 -4.02
N GLU A 108 14.81 -1.30 -4.64
CA GLU A 108 15.48 -0.55 -5.71
C GLU A 108 14.58 -0.47 -6.96
N GLU A 109 13.92 -1.56 -7.34
CA GLU A 109 12.95 -1.52 -8.45
C GLU A 109 11.79 -0.56 -8.16
N ARG A 110 11.32 -0.48 -6.90
CA ARG A 110 10.29 0.51 -6.50
C ARG A 110 10.80 1.94 -6.65
N LYS A 111 12.05 2.18 -6.27
CA LYS A 111 12.68 3.48 -6.38
C LYS A 111 12.81 3.88 -7.84
N GLU A 112 13.32 3.00 -8.70
CA GLU A 112 13.42 3.20 -10.15
C GLU A 112 12.06 3.51 -10.77
N TYR A 113 11.02 2.75 -10.42
CA TYR A 113 9.65 3.02 -10.86
C TYR A 113 9.16 4.42 -10.47
N CYS A 114 9.32 4.79 -9.19
CA CYS A 114 8.89 6.08 -8.68
C CYS A 114 9.68 7.24 -9.30
N GLU A 115 10.99 7.06 -9.53
CA GLU A 115 11.85 8.03 -10.21
C GLU A 115 11.42 8.21 -11.66
N CYS A 116 11.24 7.12 -12.41
CA CYS A 116 10.79 7.15 -13.80
C CYS A 116 9.46 7.91 -13.94
N TYR A 117 8.48 7.62 -13.08
CA TYR A 117 7.17 8.27 -13.12
C TYR A 117 7.32 9.80 -12.99
N VAL A 118 8.07 10.23 -11.97
CA VAL A 118 8.30 11.65 -11.71
C VAL A 118 9.12 12.30 -12.82
N GLU A 119 10.10 11.60 -13.36
CA GLU A 119 10.90 12.06 -14.49
C GLU A 119 10.03 12.35 -15.71
N LYS A 120 9.16 11.41 -16.11
CA LYS A 120 8.23 11.59 -17.22
C LYS A 120 7.31 12.81 -17.03
N ILE A 121 6.77 13.01 -15.82
CA ILE A 121 5.95 14.20 -15.51
C ILE A 121 6.78 15.48 -15.60
N THR A 122 7.98 15.49 -15.06
CA THR A 122 8.81 16.70 -14.94
C THR A 122 9.61 17.03 -16.20
N ASN A 123 9.66 16.11 -17.16
CA ASN A 123 10.16 16.35 -18.52
C ASN A 123 9.21 17.22 -19.34
N ASP A 124 7.91 17.19 -19.05
CA ASP A 124 6.93 18.12 -19.62
C ASP A 124 6.98 19.46 -18.84
N PRO A 125 7.34 20.59 -19.50
CA PRO A 125 7.49 21.88 -18.81
C PRO A 125 6.19 22.41 -18.19
N GLU A 126 5.03 22.15 -18.81
CA GLU A 126 3.74 22.61 -18.31
C GLU A 126 3.35 21.84 -17.05
N LEU A 127 3.51 20.51 -17.08
CA LEU A 127 3.22 19.66 -15.93
C LEU A 127 4.21 19.88 -14.80
N LYS A 128 5.49 20.09 -15.12
CA LYS A 128 6.52 20.46 -14.14
C LYS A 128 6.12 21.73 -13.39
N ALA A 129 5.77 22.80 -14.12
CA ALA A 129 5.34 24.06 -13.50
C ALA A 129 4.06 23.90 -12.67
N LYS A 130 3.08 23.14 -13.18
CA LYS A 130 1.81 22.88 -12.51
C LYS A 130 1.98 22.10 -11.20
N TYR A 131 2.85 21.09 -11.18
CA TYR A 131 2.95 20.14 -10.08
C TYR A 131 4.16 20.31 -9.17
N GLN A 132 5.09 21.22 -9.48
CA GLN A 132 6.32 21.45 -8.70
C GLN A 132 6.06 21.49 -7.18
N LEU A 133 5.15 22.37 -6.72
CA LEU A 133 4.87 22.53 -5.29
C LEU A 133 4.29 21.27 -4.64
N LYS A 134 3.49 20.48 -5.39
CA LYS A 134 2.94 19.21 -4.89
C LYS A 134 4.03 18.14 -4.83
N LEU A 135 4.89 18.07 -5.85
CA LEU A 135 5.97 17.09 -5.93
C LEU A 135 7.01 17.33 -4.83
N GLU A 136 7.49 18.56 -4.65
CA GLU A 136 8.45 18.92 -3.59
C GLU A 136 7.81 18.83 -2.19
N GLY A 137 6.49 19.00 -2.10
CA GLY A 137 5.71 18.99 -0.86
C GLY A 137 5.20 17.61 -0.38
N ASP A 138 5.81 16.50 -0.82
CA ASP A 138 5.44 15.13 -0.40
C ASP A 138 4.00 14.72 -0.75
N LYS A 139 3.50 15.26 -1.88
CA LYS A 139 2.19 14.95 -2.48
C LYS A 139 2.32 14.31 -3.87
N ALA A 140 3.41 13.59 -4.12
CA ALA A 140 3.63 12.88 -5.39
C ALA A 140 2.47 11.92 -5.72
N ASN A 141 1.95 11.18 -4.73
CA ASN A 141 0.83 10.27 -4.94
C ASN A 141 -0.46 10.97 -5.40
N ASP A 142 -0.70 12.22 -4.96
CA ASP A 142 -1.87 12.98 -5.42
C ASP A 142 -1.70 13.39 -6.89
N VAL A 143 -0.47 13.75 -7.28
CA VAL A 143 -0.12 14.05 -8.67
C VAL A 143 -0.27 12.80 -9.54
N PHE A 144 0.19 11.64 -9.08
CA PHE A 144 0.06 10.38 -9.83
C PHE A 144 -1.39 10.01 -10.09
N LYS A 145 -2.26 10.12 -9.07
CA LYS A 145 -3.70 9.88 -9.24
C LYS A 145 -4.35 10.83 -10.25
N GLU A 146 -3.96 12.11 -10.22
CA GLU A 146 -4.43 13.12 -11.17
C GLU A 146 -3.99 12.79 -12.60
N ILE A 147 -2.72 12.41 -12.79
CA ILE A 147 -2.18 12.00 -14.09
C ILE A 147 -2.83 10.71 -14.60
N GLN A 148 -2.97 9.67 -13.77
CA GLN A 148 -3.62 8.39 -14.12
C GLN A 148 -5.05 8.56 -14.61
N SER A 149 -5.75 9.57 -14.08
CA SER A 149 -7.14 9.87 -14.46
C SER A 149 -7.23 10.79 -15.69
N SER A 150 -6.11 11.15 -16.29
CA SER A 150 -6.04 12.09 -17.42
C SER A 150 -5.49 11.43 -18.69
N PRO A 151 -5.81 11.97 -19.89
CA PRO A 151 -5.22 11.49 -21.15
C PRO A 151 -3.68 11.54 -21.18
N LYS A 152 -3.08 12.41 -20.34
CA LYS A 152 -1.62 12.56 -20.24
C LYS A 152 -0.91 11.31 -19.76
N PHE A 153 -1.58 10.37 -19.09
CA PHE A 153 -0.96 9.14 -18.63
C PHE A 153 -0.32 8.35 -19.78
N LEU A 154 -1.07 8.17 -20.87
CA LEU A 154 -0.62 7.45 -22.07
C LEU A 154 0.35 8.30 -22.90
N GLU A 155 0.09 9.60 -23.06
CA GLU A 155 0.96 10.51 -23.82
C GLU A 155 2.39 10.58 -23.25
N LEU A 156 2.52 10.50 -21.92
CA LEU A 156 3.81 10.55 -21.23
C LEU A 156 4.53 9.19 -21.24
N GLY A 157 3.88 8.11 -21.68
CA GLY A 157 4.44 6.76 -21.64
C GLY A 157 4.75 6.32 -20.20
N ILE A 158 3.86 6.60 -19.24
CA ILE A 158 4.04 6.23 -17.84
C ILE A 158 3.98 4.71 -17.65
N ASP A 159 3.22 4.02 -18.49
CA ASP A 159 3.19 2.56 -18.58
C ASP A 159 4.59 1.97 -18.84
N GLU A 160 5.47 2.68 -19.54
CA GLU A 160 6.85 2.25 -19.75
C GLU A 160 7.67 2.18 -18.44
N CYS A 161 7.31 2.98 -17.43
CA CYS A 161 7.98 2.91 -16.13
C CYS A 161 7.74 1.56 -15.44
N LEU A 162 6.63 0.89 -15.74
CA LEU A 162 6.39 -0.48 -15.28
C LEU A 162 7.25 -1.51 -16.02
N ASN A 163 7.70 -1.22 -17.24
CA ASN A 163 8.60 -2.10 -18.01
C ASN A 163 10.04 -2.08 -17.48
N SER A 164 10.44 -1.02 -16.78
CA SER A 164 11.76 -0.94 -16.13
C SER A 164 11.88 -1.87 -14.92
N VAL A 165 10.74 -2.29 -14.37
CA VAL A 165 10.66 -3.19 -13.23
C VAL A 165 10.39 -4.61 -13.71
N SER A 166 11.11 -5.60 -13.17
CA SER A 166 10.81 -7.01 -13.42
C SER A 166 9.53 -7.42 -12.68
N MET A 167 8.38 -6.89 -13.10
CA MET A 167 7.11 -7.24 -12.47
C MET A 167 6.86 -8.74 -12.67
N LYS A 168 6.94 -9.47 -11.56
CA LYS A 168 6.65 -10.89 -11.50
C LYS A 168 5.21 -11.07 -11.11
N TRP A 169 4.61 -12.14 -11.63
CA TRP A 169 3.37 -12.64 -11.07
C TRP A 169 3.54 -12.87 -9.57
N THR A 170 2.67 -12.24 -8.80
CA THR A 170 2.51 -12.54 -7.37
C THR A 170 1.08 -13.02 -7.14
N ASP A 171 0.87 -13.74 -6.04
CA ASP A 171 -0.48 -14.18 -5.66
C ASP A 171 -1.40 -13.00 -5.35
N ASN A 172 -0.85 -11.89 -4.83
CA ASN A 172 -1.62 -10.68 -4.59
C ASN A 172 -2.08 -10.03 -5.89
N VAL A 173 -1.19 -9.90 -6.89
CA VAL A 173 -1.55 -9.33 -8.19
C VAL A 173 -2.61 -10.19 -8.88
N ALA A 174 -2.41 -11.50 -8.92
CA ALA A 174 -3.38 -12.42 -9.51
C ALA A 174 -4.74 -12.38 -8.82
N LYS A 175 -4.75 -12.36 -7.47
CA LYS A 175 -5.97 -12.23 -6.70
C LYS A 175 -6.69 -10.91 -6.97
N SER A 176 -5.98 -9.78 -6.99
CA SER A 176 -6.58 -8.48 -7.28
C SER A 176 -7.14 -8.38 -8.70
N MET A 177 -6.46 -8.96 -9.70
CA MET A 177 -6.99 -9.04 -11.06
C MET A 177 -8.25 -9.91 -11.13
N LYS A 178 -8.22 -11.09 -10.51
CA LYS A 178 -9.39 -11.98 -10.41
C LYS A 178 -10.59 -11.26 -9.77
N GLU A 179 -10.37 -10.58 -8.65
CA GLU A 179 -11.44 -9.84 -7.94
C GLU A 179 -12.05 -8.73 -8.80
N ASN A 180 -11.22 -8.02 -9.59
CA ASN A 180 -11.71 -7.02 -10.54
C ASN A 180 -12.55 -7.65 -11.66
N TRP A 181 -12.08 -8.73 -12.30
CA TRP A 181 -12.85 -9.39 -13.36
C TRP A 181 -14.17 -9.98 -12.86
N ILE A 182 -14.16 -10.61 -11.67
CA ILE A 182 -15.40 -11.09 -11.04
C ILE A 182 -16.38 -9.94 -10.92
N LYS A 183 -15.94 -8.79 -10.39
CA LYS A 183 -16.77 -7.61 -10.21
C LYS A 183 -17.33 -7.06 -11.53
N GLU A 184 -16.56 -7.12 -12.61
CA GLU A 184 -16.99 -6.66 -13.94
C GLU A 184 -18.00 -7.62 -14.59
N LEU A 185 -17.90 -8.92 -14.32
CA LEU A 185 -18.75 -9.95 -14.92
C LEU A 185 -20.01 -10.24 -14.11
N THR A 186 -20.02 -10.01 -12.80
CA THR A 186 -21.21 -10.18 -11.96
C THR A 186 -22.31 -9.20 -12.37
N GLY A 187 -23.53 -9.70 -12.55
CA GLY A 187 -24.69 -8.94 -13.01
C GLY A 187 -24.77 -8.77 -14.54
N THR A 188 -23.88 -9.41 -15.30
CA THR A 188 -23.92 -9.42 -16.77
C THR A 188 -24.60 -10.69 -17.31
N GLU A 189 -24.90 -10.73 -18.61
CA GLU A 189 -25.43 -11.93 -19.27
C GLU A 189 -24.48 -13.14 -19.13
N PHE A 190 -23.17 -12.89 -19.05
CA PHE A 190 -22.16 -13.92 -18.87
C PHE A 190 -22.38 -14.74 -17.58
N GLU A 191 -22.86 -14.10 -16.51
CA GLU A 191 -23.20 -14.81 -15.26
C GLU A 191 -24.30 -15.85 -15.46
N THR A 192 -25.20 -15.64 -16.43
CA THR A 192 -26.31 -16.55 -16.69
C THR A 192 -25.87 -17.80 -17.45
N THR A 193 -24.85 -17.68 -18.31
CA THR A 193 -24.37 -18.77 -19.18
C THR A 193 -23.13 -19.48 -18.65
N ASN A 194 -22.36 -18.83 -17.78
CA ASN A 194 -21.03 -19.29 -17.36
C ASN A 194 -20.81 -19.17 -15.84
N ASN A 195 -19.90 -19.97 -15.30
CA ASN A 195 -19.37 -19.85 -13.95
C ASN A 195 -18.21 -18.84 -13.93
N ILE A 196 -18.49 -17.63 -13.44
CA ILE A 196 -17.53 -16.53 -13.38
C ILE A 196 -16.25 -16.91 -12.64
N ASN A 197 -16.34 -17.66 -11.53
CA ASN A 197 -15.15 -18.02 -10.77
C ASN A 197 -14.23 -18.95 -11.56
N GLU A 198 -14.79 -19.98 -12.19
CA GLU A 198 -14.03 -20.93 -13.01
C GLU A 198 -13.43 -20.24 -14.25
N TYR A 199 -14.18 -19.32 -14.87
CA TYR A 199 -13.67 -18.48 -15.96
C TYR A 199 -12.47 -17.64 -15.53
N CYS A 200 -12.60 -16.88 -14.45
CA CYS A 200 -11.53 -16.00 -13.97
C CYS A 200 -10.31 -16.80 -13.46
N ASP A 201 -10.51 -17.98 -12.85
CA ASP A 201 -9.41 -18.88 -12.49
C ASP A 201 -8.65 -19.37 -13.72
N CYS A 202 -9.37 -19.80 -14.76
CA CYS A 202 -8.76 -20.19 -16.03
C CYS A 202 -7.94 -19.06 -16.66
N LEU A 203 -8.47 -17.82 -16.66
CA LEU A 203 -7.74 -16.65 -17.18
C LEU A 203 -6.45 -16.38 -16.40
N ILE A 204 -6.50 -16.42 -15.06
CA ILE A 204 -5.33 -16.20 -14.22
C ILE A 204 -4.26 -17.26 -14.49
N ASP A 205 -4.65 -18.54 -14.55
CA ASP A 205 -3.72 -19.63 -14.80
C ASP A 205 -3.07 -19.51 -16.19
N ALA A 206 -3.86 -19.18 -17.22
CA ALA A 206 -3.36 -19.01 -18.57
C ALA A 206 -2.45 -17.78 -18.72
N TYR A 207 -2.81 -16.63 -18.14
CA TYR A 207 -1.98 -15.43 -18.24
C TYR A 207 -0.69 -15.51 -17.41
N ARG A 208 -0.68 -16.34 -16.36
CA ARG A 208 0.54 -16.61 -15.57
C ARG A 208 1.65 -17.31 -16.35
N GLU A 209 1.33 -17.95 -17.47
CA GLU A 209 2.32 -18.53 -18.38
C GLU A 209 3.13 -17.47 -19.15
N TYR A 210 2.66 -16.22 -19.16
CA TYR A 210 3.30 -15.12 -19.85
C TYR A 210 3.95 -14.13 -18.88
N PRO A 211 5.07 -13.50 -19.28
CA PRO A 211 5.63 -12.36 -18.54
C PRO A 211 4.58 -11.26 -18.34
N MET A 212 4.50 -10.72 -17.11
CA MET A 212 3.51 -9.69 -16.75
C MET A 212 3.59 -8.46 -17.66
N ASN A 213 4.80 -8.04 -18.04
CA ASN A 213 4.99 -6.91 -18.95
C ASN A 213 4.43 -7.19 -20.36
N LYS A 214 4.35 -8.44 -20.80
CA LYS A 214 3.76 -8.81 -22.09
C LYS A 214 2.25 -8.63 -22.05
N ILE A 215 1.60 -9.16 -21.02
CA ILE A 215 0.12 -9.17 -20.93
C ILE A 215 -0.50 -7.81 -20.63
N MET A 216 0.29 -6.89 -20.06
CA MET A 216 -0.17 -5.53 -19.72
C MET A 216 -0.16 -4.59 -20.93
N THR A 217 0.28 -5.05 -22.11
CA THR A 217 0.25 -4.25 -23.34
C THR A 217 -1.07 -4.42 -24.09
N ASP A 218 -1.59 -3.35 -24.67
CA ASP A 218 -2.79 -3.40 -25.53
C ASP A 218 -2.63 -4.41 -26.67
N LYS A 219 -1.42 -4.55 -27.20
CA LYS A 219 -1.07 -5.52 -28.24
C LYS A 219 -1.30 -6.97 -27.83
N PHE A 220 -1.14 -7.30 -26.55
CA PHE A 220 -1.40 -8.66 -26.09
C PHE A 220 -2.91 -8.91 -25.99
N LEU A 221 -3.68 -7.97 -25.45
CA LEU A 221 -5.14 -8.12 -25.34
C LEU A 221 -5.82 -8.27 -26.71
N GLU A 222 -5.26 -7.65 -27.75
CA GLU A 222 -5.73 -7.79 -29.14
C GLU A 222 -5.11 -8.99 -29.89
N SER A 223 -4.22 -9.75 -29.25
CA SER A 223 -3.52 -10.87 -29.90
C SER A 223 -4.42 -12.10 -30.08
N GLN A 224 -4.08 -12.94 -31.06
CA GLN A 224 -4.73 -14.24 -31.24
C GLN A 224 -4.56 -15.14 -30.03
N GLU A 225 -3.46 -14.99 -29.30
CA GLU A 225 -3.21 -15.71 -28.05
C GLU A 225 -4.21 -15.31 -26.96
N ALA A 226 -4.46 -14.01 -26.76
CA ALA A 226 -5.44 -13.57 -25.76
C ALA A 226 -6.86 -13.99 -26.14
N ILE A 227 -7.24 -13.84 -27.41
CA ILE A 227 -8.55 -14.29 -27.91
C ILE A 227 -8.71 -15.80 -27.70
N GLY A 228 -7.70 -16.60 -28.03
CA GLY A 228 -7.75 -18.05 -27.83
C GLY A 228 -7.84 -18.47 -26.36
N ILE A 229 -7.20 -17.74 -25.45
CA ILE A 229 -7.34 -17.95 -24.00
C ILE A 229 -8.76 -17.62 -23.56
N ASP A 230 -9.30 -16.48 -24.01
CA ASP A 230 -10.65 -16.04 -23.67
C ASP A 230 -11.73 -17.04 -24.14
N GLU A 231 -11.67 -17.47 -25.40
CA GLU A 231 -12.58 -18.47 -25.96
C GLU A 231 -12.50 -19.79 -25.20
N LYS A 232 -11.28 -20.27 -24.91
CA LYS A 232 -11.06 -21.50 -24.15
C LYS A 232 -11.64 -21.41 -22.75
N CYS A 233 -11.37 -20.33 -22.03
CA CYS A 233 -11.86 -20.16 -20.67
C CYS A 233 -13.38 -19.95 -20.63
N THR A 234 -13.94 -19.29 -21.64
CA THR A 234 -15.39 -19.17 -21.83
C THR A 234 -16.02 -20.54 -22.01
N GLU A 235 -15.50 -21.38 -22.91
CA GLU A 235 -16.09 -22.72 -23.12
C GLU A 235 -15.94 -23.63 -21.88
N LEU A 236 -14.80 -23.58 -21.19
CA LEU A 236 -14.56 -24.40 -19.99
C LEU A 236 -15.45 -24.03 -18.80
N SER A 237 -15.93 -22.79 -18.74
CA SER A 237 -16.74 -22.28 -17.64
C SER A 237 -18.24 -22.36 -17.91
N ARG A 238 -18.66 -22.95 -19.02
CA ARG A 238 -20.07 -23.01 -19.43
C ARG A 238 -20.89 -23.90 -18.47
N LYS A 239 -22.07 -23.43 -18.09
CA LYS A 239 -22.99 -24.15 -17.18
C LYS A 239 -23.76 -25.28 -17.85
#